data_AF-A0A061P9R1-F1
#
_entry.id   AF-A0A061P9R1-F1
#
_cell.length_a   1.000
_cell.length_b   1.000
_cell.length_c   1.000
_cell.angle_alpha   90.00
_cell.angle_beta   90.00
_cell.angle_gamma   90.00
#
_symmetry.space_group_name_H-M   'P 1'
#
loop_
_entity.id
_entity.type
_entity.pdbx_description
1 polymer ?
#
loop_
_entity_poly.entity_id
_entity_poly.type
_entity_poly.pdbx_seq_one_letter_code
_entity_poly.pdbx_strand_id
1 'polypeptide(L)'
;MKMDKGTFIRTAVLVVALINQFLASAGLYVIPGTEEQHTEVIATIITGIAAAVAWFKNNYVTARGKAQKEALKRQNLTNAK
;
A
#
# COMPACT_ATOMS: atom_id res chain seq x y z
N MET A 1 28.72 3.11 2.37
CA MET A 1 27.64 2.12 2.24
C MET A 1 26.34 2.88 2.05
N LYS A 2 25.64 2.76 0.92
CA LYS A 2 24.31 3.37 0.74
C LYS A 2 23.30 2.53 1.54
N MET A 3 22.51 3.18 2.38
CA MET A 3 21.44 2.50 3.10
C MET A 3 20.43 1.95 2.10
N ASP A 4 20.09 0.66 2.21
CA ASP A 4 19.05 0.07 1.37
C ASP A 4 17.67 0.58 1.79
N LYS A 5 16.71 0.55 0.86
CA LYS A 5 15.36 1.10 1.08
C LYS A 5 14.64 0.42 2.25
N GLY A 6 14.88 -0.87 2.46
CA GLY A 6 14.28 -1.63 3.55
C GLY A 6 14.78 -1.15 4.90
N THR A 7 16.09 -0.92 5.02
CA THR A 7 16.67 -0.34 6.24
C THR A 7 16.13 1.07 6.50
N PHE A 8 16.07 1.94 5.48
CA PHE A 8 15.49 3.28 5.65
C PHE A 8 14.04 3.24 6.15
N ILE A 9 13.19 2.40 5.55
CA ILE A 9 11.79 2.28 5.95
C ILE A 9 11.67 1.78 7.40
N ARG A 10 12.40 0.72 7.77
CA ARG A 10 12.37 0.18 9.14
C ARG A 10 12.79 1.21 10.17
N THR A 11 13.89 1.92 9.91
CA THR A 11 14.38 2.98 10.81
C THR A 11 13.38 4.13 10.91
N ALA A 12 12.77 4.56 9.80
CA ALA A 12 11.77 5.63 9.82
C ALA A 12 10.52 5.22 10.63
N VAL A 13 10.00 4.00 10.41
CA VAL A 13 8.86 3.46 11.15
C VAL A 13 9.19 3.35 12.65
N LEU A 14 10.39 2.88 12.99
CA LEU A 14 10.85 2.80 14.38
C LEU A 14 10.88 4.17 15.05
N VAL A 15 11.44 5.19 14.38
CA VAL A 15 11.51 6.56 14.93
C VAL A 15 10.11 7.12 15.20
N VAL A 16 9.18 6.94 14.26
CA VAL A 16 7.78 7.38 14.45
C VAL A 16 7.12 6.63 15.62
N ALA A 17 7.33 5.32 15.72
CA ALA A 17 6.80 4.50 16.81
C ALA A 17 7.34 4.94 18.18
N LEU A 18 8.65 5.22 18.29
CA LEU A 18 9.27 5.69 19.51
C LEU A 18 8.77 7.08 19.93
N ILE A 19 8.57 7.99 18.98
CA ILE A 19 7.95 9.30 19.25
C ILE A 19 6.53 9.09 19.78
N ASN A 20 5.72 8.27 19.12
CA ASN A 20 4.36 7.98 19.58
C ASN A 20 4.35 7.33 20.97
N GLN A 21 5.22 6.36 21.22
CA GLN A 21 5.35 5.70 22.52
C GLN A 21 5.73 6.70 23.61
N PHE A 22 6.68 7.61 23.34
CA PHE A 22 7.05 8.67 24.27
C PHE A 22 5.87 9.60 24.57
N LEU A 23 5.21 10.13 23.54
CA LEU A 23 4.06 11.03 23.71
C LEU A 23 2.89 10.39 24.44
N ALA A 24 2.60 9.12 24.16
CA ALA A 24 1.57 8.34 24.84
C ALA A 24 1.94 8.13 26.32
N SER A 25 3.20 7.76 26.61
CA SER A 25 3.68 7.57 27.99
C SER A 25 3.69 8.86 28.80
N ALA A 26 3.86 10.01 28.14
CA ALA A 26 3.81 11.34 28.75
C ALA A 26 2.38 11.90 28.87
N GLY A 27 1.36 11.16 28.39
CA GLY A 27 -0.04 11.62 28.37
C GLY A 27 -0.32 12.79 27.43
N LEU A 28 0.63 13.15 26.56
CA LEU A 28 0.56 14.32 25.69
C LEU A 28 -0.19 14.04 24.38
N TYR A 29 -0.12 12.80 23.89
CA TYR A 29 -0.76 12.43 22.64
C TYR A 29 -0.96 10.91 22.56
N VAL A 30 -2.22 10.50 22.54
CA VAL A 30 -2.65 9.13 22.24
C VAL A 30 -3.52 9.23 21.01
N ILE A 31 -3.22 8.44 19.97
CA ILE A 31 -4.12 8.35 18.82
C ILE A 31 -5.47 7.86 19.36
N PRO A 32 -6.55 8.66 19.24
CA PRO A 32 -7.84 8.30 19.82
C PRO A 32 -8.37 7.01 19.18
N GLY A 33 -8.99 6.16 20.00
CA GLY A 33 -9.54 4.87 19.58
C GLY A 33 -8.85 3.68 20.24
N THR A 34 -9.38 2.48 20.01
CA THR A 34 -8.81 1.23 20.52
C THR A 34 -7.78 0.64 19.56
N GLU A 35 -6.97 -0.29 20.03
CA GLU A 35 -5.99 -1.00 19.19
C GLU A 35 -6.67 -1.75 18.03
N GLU A 36 -7.88 -2.27 18.24
CA GLU A 36 -8.67 -2.91 17.21
C GLU A 36 -9.07 -1.91 16.11
N GLN A 37 -9.52 -0.71 16.49
CA GLN A 37 -9.88 0.34 15.53
C GLN A 37 -8.67 0.78 14.71
N HIS A 38 -7.49 0.91 15.33
CA HIS A 38 -6.27 1.28 14.64
C HIS A 38 -5.85 0.19 13.64
N THR A 39 -5.95 -1.07 14.06
CA THR A 39 -5.67 -2.22 13.21
C THR A 39 -6.62 -2.26 12.01
N GLU A 40 -7.92 -2.05 12.23
CA GLU A 40 -8.93 -2.03 11.18
C GLU A 40 -8.68 -0.91 10.16
N VAL A 41 -8.35 0.31 10.61
CA VAL A 41 -8.05 1.44 9.74
C VAL A 41 -6.81 1.14 8.87
N ILE A 42 -5.73 0.65 9.49
CA ILE A 42 -4.50 0.30 8.76
C ILE A 42 -4.78 -0.81 7.75
N ALA A 43 -5.49 -1.86 8.15
CA ALA A 43 -5.83 -2.99 7.28
C ALA A 43 -6.70 -2.53 6.10
N THR A 44 -7.69 -1.68 6.35
CA THR A 44 -8.57 -1.11 5.31
C THR A 44 -7.77 -0.32 4.29
N ILE A 45 -6.85 0.54 4.74
CA ILE A 45 -6.02 1.35 3.84
C ILE A 45 -5.12 0.47 2.99
N ILE A 46 -4.39 -0.46 3.60
CA ILE A 46 -3.47 -1.36 2.89
C ILE A 46 -4.24 -2.21 1.87
N THR A 47 -5.35 -2.80 2.30
CA THR A 47 -6.18 -3.64 1.45
C THR A 47 -6.79 -2.83 0.31
N GLY A 48 -7.27 -1.62 0.57
CA GLY A 48 -7.83 -0.72 -0.43
C GLY A 48 -6.79 -0.36 -1.51
N ILE A 49 -5.56 -0.02 -1.11
CA ILE A 49 -4.47 0.26 -2.06
C ILE A 49 -4.12 -0.99 -2.87
N ALA A 50 -3.96 -2.14 -2.22
CA ALA A 50 -3.64 -3.40 -2.90
C ALA A 50 -4.73 -3.79 -3.92
N ALA A 51 -6.00 -3.69 -3.52
CA ALA A 51 -7.15 -3.94 -4.38
C ALA A 51 -7.17 -2.98 -5.57
N ALA A 52 -6.98 -1.67 -5.34
CA ALA A 52 -6.92 -0.67 -6.41
C ALA A 52 -5.81 -0.99 -7.41
N VAL A 53 -4.58 -1.27 -6.93
CA VAL A 53 -3.44 -1.62 -7.79
C VAL A 53 -3.71 -2.88 -8.60
N ALA A 54 -4.23 -3.93 -7.97
CA ALA A 54 -4.57 -5.19 -8.65
C ALA A 54 -5.67 -4.97 -9.71
N TRP A 55 -6.71 -4.23 -9.35
CA TRP A 55 -7.81 -3.91 -10.25
C TRP A 55 -7.32 -3.13 -11.47
N PHE A 56 -6.49 -2.09 -11.28
CA PHE A 56 -5.93 -1.31 -12.38
C PHE A 56 -5.07 -2.15 -13.32
N LYS A 57 -4.28 -3.08 -12.78
CA LYS A 57 -3.47 -4.01 -13.59
C LYS A 57 -4.34 -4.98 -14.40
N ASN A 58 -5.47 -5.42 -13.87
CA ASN A 58 -6.31 -6.44 -14.50
C ASN A 58 -7.36 -5.89 -15.49
N ASN A 59 -7.66 -4.58 -15.45
CA ASN A 59 -8.77 -4.00 -16.23
C ASN A 59 -8.32 -3.17 -17.45
N TYR A 60 -7.03 -3.14 -17.79
CA TYR A 60 -6.50 -2.41 -18.96
C TYR A 60 -6.99 -0.96 -19.11
N VAL A 61 -7.23 -0.26 -17.99
CA VAL A 61 -7.89 1.06 -17.99
C VAL A 61 -6.95 2.17 -18.51
N THR A 62 -5.65 2.02 -18.26
CA THR A 62 -4.62 2.99 -18.68
C THR A 62 -4.30 2.86 -20.16
N ALA A 63 -3.73 3.90 -20.78
CA ALA A 63 -3.27 3.83 -22.18
C ALA A 63 -2.30 2.67 -22.42
N ARG A 64 -1.37 2.44 -21.48
CA ARG A 64 -0.46 1.29 -21.50
C ARG A 64 -1.21 -0.04 -21.38
N GLY A 65 -2.21 -0.12 -20.51
CA GLY A 65 -3.07 -1.30 -20.39
C GLY A 65 -3.83 -1.60 -21.68
N LYS A 66 -4.42 -0.58 -22.31
CA LYS A 66 -5.09 -0.74 -23.62
C LYS A 66 -4.12 -1.26 -24.69
N ALA A 67 -2.91 -0.69 -24.77
CA ALA A 67 -1.88 -1.17 -25.70
C ALA A 67 -1.45 -2.62 -25.41
N GLN A 68 -1.32 -3.01 -24.14
CA GLN A 68 -1.05 -4.38 -23.74
C GLN A 68 -2.16 -5.34 -24.19
N LYS A 69 -3.43 -4.95 -24.00
CA LYS A 69 -4.58 -5.73 -24.47
C LYS A 69 -4.55 -5.95 -25.98
N GLU A 70 -4.26 -4.91 -26.76
CA GLU A 70 -4.15 -5.03 -28.21
C GLU A 70 -2.97 -5.92 -28.64
N ALA A 71 -1.83 -5.85 -27.96
CA ALA A 71 -0.71 -6.75 -28.21
C ALA A 71 -1.07 -8.23 -27.93
N LEU A 72 -1.78 -8.49 -26.82
CA LEU A 72 -2.25 -9.85 -26.49
C LEU A 72 -3.26 -10.38 -27.50
N LYS A 73 -4.20 -9.55 -27.97
CA LYS A 73 -5.15 -9.91 -29.03
C LYS A 73 -4.46 -10.32 -30.32
N ARG A 74 -3.45 -9.55 -30.76
CA ARG A 74 -2.67 -9.86 -31.98
C ARG A 74 -1.98 -11.22 -31.90
N GLN A 75 -1.68 -11.70 -30.70
CA GLN A 75 -1.04 -12.99 -30.45
C GLN A 75 -2.04 -14.11 -30.11
N ASN A 76 -3.36 -13.84 -30.19
CA ASN A 76 -4.42 -14.77 -29.78
C ASN A 76 -4.30 -15.24 -28.31
N LEU A 77 -3.72 -14.41 -27.44
CA LEU A 77 -3.54 -14.70 -26.01
C LEU A 77 -4.66 -14.12 -25.14
N THR A 78 -5.79 -13.73 -25.74
CA THR A 78 -6.96 -13.22 -25.03
C THR A 78 -8.15 -14.15 -25.20
N ASN A 79 -8.81 -14.52 -24.10
CA ASN A 79 -10.08 -15.27 -24.09
C ASN A 79 -11.31 -14.42 -24.48
N ALA A 80 -11.11 -13.16 -24.86
CA ALA A 80 -12.18 -12.31 -25.34
C ALA A 80 -12.54 -12.75 -26.77
N LYS A 81 -13.79 -13.20 -26.98
CA LYS A 81 -14.37 -13.39 -28.31
C LYS A 81 -14.30 -12.11 -29.13
#